data_AF-A0A8H9F8P5-F1
#
_entry.id   AF-A0A8H9F8P5-F1
#
_cell.length_a   1.000
_cell.length_b   1.000
_cell.length_c   1.000
_cell.angle_alpha   90.00
_cell.angle_beta   90.00
_cell.angle_gamma   90.00
#
_symmetry.space_group_name_H-M   'P 1'
#
loop_
_entity.id
_entity.type
_entity.pdbx_description
1 polymer ?
#
loop_
_entity_poly.entity_id
_entity_poly.type
_entity_poly.pdbx_seq_one_letter_code
_entity_poly.pdbx_strand_id
1 'polypeptide(L)'
;MTVHKKMQGTWYSYDSNAHSGRKITFTAHTVNGKINYTQDKSIISDYFNGNIQDQAGFDRATKNWMSGQTTKMKNNLFYEINPWISFENWSLYRVMPQKINGKKHNVLLYSSRYDGGNYYRSKKLAKQMKNYKFKKVDYHL
;
A
#
# COMPACT_ATOMS: atom_id res chain seq x y z
N MET A 1 -10.63 4.15 10.36
CA MET A 1 -9.35 4.79 10.01
C MET A 1 -9.51 5.76 8.86
N THR A 2 -8.60 6.73 8.73
CA THR A 2 -8.55 7.63 7.56
C THR A 2 -7.17 7.60 6.91
N VAL A 3 -7.10 7.37 5.60
CA VAL A 3 -5.85 7.48 4.82
C VAL A 3 -5.37 8.93 4.84
N HIS A 4 -4.08 9.15 5.06
CA HIS A 4 -3.50 10.50 5.11
C HIS A 4 -3.74 11.28 3.79
N LYS A 5 -4.18 12.54 3.88
CA LYS A 5 -4.57 13.38 2.72
C LYS A 5 -3.56 13.39 1.57
N LYS A 6 -2.26 13.48 1.86
CA LYS A 6 -1.18 13.47 0.84
C LYS A 6 -1.15 12.20 -0.03
N MET A 7 -1.64 11.08 0.49
CA MET A 7 -1.71 9.78 -0.20
C MET A 7 -3.02 9.62 -1.00
N GLN A 8 -4.08 10.33 -0.64
CA GLN A 8 -5.40 10.23 -1.29
C GLN A 8 -5.35 10.62 -2.77
N GLY A 9 -6.12 9.93 -3.61
CA GLY A 9 -6.21 10.03 -5.06
C GLY A 9 -5.53 8.86 -5.78
N THR A 10 -5.50 8.94 -7.11
CA THR A 10 -4.96 7.86 -7.96
C THR A 10 -3.47 8.02 -8.20
N TRP A 11 -2.78 6.88 -8.21
CA TRP A 11 -1.36 6.74 -8.51
C TRP A 11 -1.15 5.63 -9.53
N TYR A 12 -0.15 5.78 -10.39
CA TYR A 12 0.15 4.88 -11.51
C TYR A 12 1.58 4.39 -11.40
N SER A 13 1.80 3.10 -11.61
CA SER A 13 3.13 2.49 -11.67
C SER A 13 3.35 1.79 -13.00
N TYR A 14 4.57 1.86 -13.49
CA TYR A 14 5.08 1.01 -14.58
C TYR A 14 6.32 0.21 -14.13
N ASP A 15 6.68 0.27 -12.85
CA ASP A 15 7.77 -0.54 -12.30
C ASP A 15 7.33 -2.01 -12.27
N SER A 16 8.18 -2.92 -12.76
CA SER A 16 7.92 -4.37 -12.68
C SER A 16 7.56 -4.81 -11.26
N ASN A 17 8.35 -4.31 -10.31
CA ASN A 17 8.31 -4.62 -8.88
C ASN A 17 7.26 -3.80 -8.09
N ALA A 18 6.55 -2.89 -8.75
CA ALA A 18 5.37 -2.24 -8.17
C ALA A 18 4.18 -2.42 -9.10
N HIS A 19 4.10 -3.61 -9.70
CA HIS A 19 3.02 -4.04 -10.56
C HIS A 19 2.87 -3.19 -11.83
N SER A 20 3.75 -3.40 -12.81
CA SER A 20 3.78 -2.66 -14.07
C SER A 20 2.40 -2.53 -14.72
N GLY A 21 1.99 -1.29 -15.02
CA GLY A 21 0.70 -0.98 -15.65
C GLY A 21 -0.47 -0.90 -14.67
N ARG A 22 -0.25 -1.14 -13.38
CA ARG A 22 -1.29 -1.01 -12.36
C ARG A 22 -1.45 0.43 -11.88
N LYS A 23 -2.63 0.68 -11.31
CA LYS A 23 -2.96 1.89 -10.55
C LYS A 23 -3.41 1.51 -9.16
N ILE A 24 -3.23 2.43 -8.22
CA ILE A 24 -3.82 2.36 -6.89
C ILE A 24 -4.52 3.68 -6.58
N THR A 25 -5.73 3.60 -6.06
CA THR A 25 -6.54 4.76 -5.68
C THR A 25 -6.83 4.70 -4.20
N PHE A 26 -6.48 5.77 -3.50
CA PHE A 26 -6.77 5.97 -2.09
C PHE A 26 -7.89 6.99 -1.94
N THR A 27 -8.94 6.70 -1.20
CA THR A 27 -9.83 7.74 -0.66
C THR A 27 -9.54 7.90 0.83
N ALA A 28 -10.33 8.72 1.53
CA ALA A 28 -10.25 8.78 2.98
C ALA A 28 -10.45 7.40 3.63
N HIS A 29 -11.32 6.53 3.08
CA HIS A 29 -11.75 5.29 3.73
C HIS A 29 -11.67 4.05 2.84
N THR A 30 -11.14 4.17 1.62
CA THR A 30 -11.07 3.05 0.67
C THR A 30 -9.74 2.97 -0.06
N VAL A 31 -9.38 1.75 -0.47
CA VAL A 31 -8.23 1.44 -1.34
C VAL A 31 -8.77 0.65 -2.53
N ASN A 32 -8.59 1.17 -3.74
CA ASN A 32 -9.15 0.59 -4.98
C ASN A 32 -10.66 0.28 -4.89
N GLY A 33 -11.42 1.15 -4.21
CA GLY A 33 -12.86 0.99 -4.02
C GLY A 33 -13.26 0.04 -2.88
N LYS A 34 -12.32 -0.68 -2.28
CA LYS A 34 -12.58 -1.54 -1.12
C LYS A 34 -12.47 -0.74 0.16
N ILE A 35 -13.42 -0.93 1.08
CA ILE A 35 -13.38 -0.28 2.39
C ILE A 35 -12.11 -0.72 3.13
N ASN A 36 -11.45 0.25 3.73
CA ASN A 36 -10.24 0.05 4.49
C ASN A 36 -10.51 0.26 5.98
N TYR A 37 -10.39 -0.82 6.74
CA TYR A 37 -10.65 -0.83 8.17
C TYR A 37 -9.33 -0.81 8.95
N THR A 38 -9.40 -0.33 10.19
CA THR A 38 -8.34 -0.65 11.16
C THR A 38 -8.59 -2.07 11.62
N GLN A 39 -7.58 -2.91 11.54
CA GLN A 39 -7.69 -4.29 11.99
C GLN A 39 -7.41 -4.41 13.48
N ASP A 40 -8.25 -5.17 14.17
CA ASP A 40 -8.01 -5.56 15.55
C ASP A 40 -7.00 -6.71 15.59
N LYS A 41 -5.92 -6.54 16.35
CA LYS A 41 -4.86 -7.55 16.48
C LYS A 41 -5.35 -8.83 17.15
N SER A 42 -6.36 -8.75 18.02
CA SER A 42 -6.96 -9.93 18.66
C SER A 42 -7.64 -10.84 17.64
N ILE A 43 -8.44 -10.26 16.73
CA ILE A 43 -9.13 -10.98 15.65
C ILE A 43 -8.13 -11.70 14.75
N ILE A 44 -7.00 -11.07 14.42
CA ILE A 44 -5.91 -11.70 13.65
C ILE A 44 -5.36 -12.91 14.39
N SER A 45 -5.04 -12.75 15.67
CA SER A 45 -4.48 -13.81 16.49
C SER A 45 -5.44 -15.00 16.58
N ASP A 46 -6.73 -14.75 16.78
CA ASP A 46 -7.75 -15.80 16.84
C ASP A 46 -7.88 -16.53 15.51
N TYR A 47 -7.85 -15.80 14.40
CA TYR A 47 -7.84 -16.40 13.07
C TYR A 47 -6.62 -17.32 12.88
N PHE A 48 -5.40 -16.84 13.19
CA PHE A 48 -4.18 -17.64 13.01
C PHE A 48 -4.07 -18.83 13.96
N ASN A 49 -4.63 -18.72 15.15
CA ASN A 49 -4.65 -19.82 16.12
C ASN A 49 -5.77 -20.83 15.85
N GLY A 50 -6.57 -20.65 14.80
CA GLY A 50 -7.69 -21.53 14.48
C GLY A 50 -8.88 -21.38 15.43
N ASN A 51 -8.95 -20.29 16.19
CA ASN A 51 -10.04 -20.02 17.14
C ASN A 51 -11.34 -19.57 16.43
N ILE A 52 -11.26 -19.16 15.16
CA ILE A 52 -12.44 -18.83 14.36
C ILE A 52 -13.05 -20.12 13.79
N GLN A 53 -14.14 -20.58 14.40
CA GLN A 53 -14.80 -21.83 14.06
C GLN A 53 -15.59 -21.79 12.74
N ASP A 54 -16.08 -20.61 12.30
CA ASP A 54 -16.79 -20.41 11.03
C ASP A 54 -15.99 -19.53 10.07
N GLN A 55 -14.93 -20.13 9.52
CA GLN A 55 -14.09 -19.53 8.50
C GLN A 55 -14.89 -19.03 7.28
N ALA A 56 -15.85 -19.85 6.80
CA ALA A 56 -16.61 -19.56 5.59
C ALA A 56 -17.58 -18.38 5.77
N GLY A 57 -18.19 -18.24 6.95
CA GLY A 57 -18.99 -17.07 7.31
C GLY A 57 -18.15 -15.80 7.40
N PHE A 58 -16.96 -15.89 7.96
CA PHE A 58 -16.05 -14.75 8.08
C PHE A 58 -15.52 -14.26 6.72
N ASP A 59 -15.10 -15.17 5.83
CA ASP A 59 -14.69 -14.83 4.46
C ASP A 59 -15.83 -14.16 3.68
N ARG A 60 -17.06 -14.65 3.86
CA ARG A 60 -18.26 -14.09 3.24
C ARG A 60 -18.62 -12.71 3.79
N ALA A 61 -18.48 -12.51 5.09
CA ALA A 61 -18.79 -11.24 5.76
C ALA A 61 -17.79 -10.15 5.36
N THR A 62 -16.51 -10.51 5.26
CA THR A 62 -15.43 -9.55 5.02
C THR A 62 -15.26 -9.21 3.54
N LYS A 63 -15.80 -9.99 2.59
CA LYS A 63 -15.88 -9.65 1.15
C LYS A 63 -14.60 -9.04 0.56
N ASN A 64 -13.43 -9.55 0.97
CA ASN A 64 -12.12 -9.02 0.59
C ASN A 64 -11.85 -7.56 1.02
N TRP A 65 -12.29 -7.17 2.22
CA TRP A 65 -11.90 -5.91 2.85
C TRP A 65 -10.38 -5.75 2.89
N MET A 66 -9.96 -4.50 2.97
CA MET A 66 -8.57 -4.19 3.24
C MET A 66 -8.43 -3.85 4.72
N SER A 67 -7.35 -4.35 5.31
CA SER A 67 -6.80 -3.84 6.55
C SER A 67 -5.80 -2.75 6.19
N GLY A 68 -5.82 -1.67 6.96
CA GLY A 68 -4.74 -0.71 6.92
C GLY A 68 -4.32 -0.30 8.31
N GLN A 69 -3.07 0.13 8.42
CA GLN A 69 -2.55 0.75 9.62
C GLN A 69 -1.38 1.65 9.30
N THR A 70 -1.12 2.60 10.18
CA THR A 70 0.13 3.35 10.15
C THR A 70 1.18 2.57 10.94
N THR A 71 2.30 2.26 10.30
CA THR A 71 3.42 1.53 10.92
C THR A 71 4.72 2.30 10.76
N LYS A 72 5.65 2.12 11.70
CA LYS A 72 6.98 2.77 11.67
C LYS A 72 8.03 1.70 11.40
N MET A 73 8.80 1.87 10.32
CA MET A 73 9.91 0.98 9.95
C MET A 73 11.14 1.79 9.56
N LYS A 74 12.32 1.41 10.07
CA LYS A 74 13.63 2.07 9.81
C LYS A 74 13.50 3.61 9.78
N ASN A 75 12.91 4.19 10.83
CA ASN A 75 12.64 5.62 11.01
C ASN A 75 11.64 6.30 10.06
N ASN A 76 10.98 5.56 9.18
CA ASN A 76 9.98 6.07 8.26
C ASN A 76 8.57 5.64 8.69
N LEU A 77 7.61 6.52 8.47
CA LEU A 77 6.19 6.23 8.67
C LEU A 77 5.60 5.71 7.35
N PHE A 78 5.00 4.53 7.42
CA PHE A 78 4.32 3.88 6.31
C PHE A 78 2.84 3.73 6.60
N TYR A 79 2.08 3.74 5.53
CA TYR A 79 0.74 3.20 5.53
C TYR A 79 0.82 1.78 5.00
N GLU A 80 0.66 0.83 5.89
CA GLU A 80 0.60 -0.59 5.57
C GLU A 80 -0.82 -0.94 5.16
N ILE A 81 -0.95 -1.70 4.08
CA ILE A 81 -2.24 -2.19 3.60
C ILE A 81 -2.11 -3.67 3.31
N ASN A 82 -2.99 -4.48 3.86
CA ASN A 82 -3.06 -5.90 3.56
C ASN A 82 -4.52 -6.28 3.30
N PRO A 83 -4.80 -7.39 2.61
CA PRO A 83 -6.12 -8.00 2.73
C PRO A 83 -6.49 -8.16 4.22
N TRP A 84 -7.77 -8.01 4.55
CA TRP A 84 -8.28 -8.14 5.92
C TRP A 84 -7.93 -9.50 6.55
N ILE A 85 -7.72 -10.52 5.73
CA ILE A 85 -7.28 -11.83 6.17
C ILE A 85 -6.24 -12.28 5.15
N SER A 86 -4.96 -12.06 5.43
CA SER A 86 -3.91 -12.71 4.67
C SER A 86 -2.66 -12.93 5.49
N PHE A 87 -1.86 -13.87 5.00
CA PHE A 87 -0.43 -13.97 5.32
C PHE A 87 0.28 -12.69 4.87
N GLU A 88 1.32 -12.34 5.63
CA GLU A 88 2.20 -11.17 5.51
C GLU A 88 2.44 -10.71 4.06
N ASN A 89 1.69 -9.71 3.60
CA ASN A 89 2.00 -9.03 2.34
C ASN A 89 2.63 -7.66 2.53
N TRP A 90 2.86 -7.24 3.79
CA TRP A 90 3.46 -5.99 4.27
C TRP A 90 3.55 -4.92 3.16
N SER A 91 2.40 -4.53 2.59
CA SER A 91 2.43 -3.61 1.45
C SER A 91 2.50 -2.21 2.03
N LEU A 92 3.71 -1.68 2.06
CA LEU A 92 4.06 -0.45 2.74
C LEU A 92 4.10 0.70 1.75
N TYR A 93 3.29 1.71 2.02
CA TYR A 93 3.18 2.89 1.18
C TYR A 93 3.60 4.13 1.93
N ARG A 94 4.41 4.98 1.31
CA ARG A 94 4.69 6.33 1.83
C ARG A 94 4.83 7.35 0.72
N VAL A 95 4.41 8.58 0.99
CA VAL A 95 4.56 9.69 0.05
C VAL A 95 5.92 10.35 0.29
N MET A 96 6.73 10.44 -0.75
CA MET A 96 8.05 11.06 -0.75
C MET A 96 8.08 12.23 -1.74
N PRO A 97 8.45 13.44 -1.31
CA PRO A 97 8.77 14.53 -2.22
C PRO A 97 10.07 14.22 -2.98
N GLN A 98 10.06 14.34 -4.30
CA GLN A 98 11.22 14.13 -5.18
C GLN A 98 11.32 15.25 -6.22
N LYS A 99 12.53 15.51 -6.72
CA LYS A 99 12.76 16.42 -7.85
C LYS A 99 12.96 15.60 -9.12
N ILE A 100 12.09 15.77 -10.11
CA ILE A 100 12.13 15.08 -11.40
C ILE A 100 12.10 16.15 -12.49
N ASN A 101 13.07 16.13 -13.42
CA ASN A 101 13.19 17.12 -14.50
C ASN A 101 13.10 18.58 -13.99
N GLY A 102 13.77 18.88 -12.87
CA GLY A 102 13.78 20.21 -12.28
C GLY A 102 12.55 20.56 -11.42
N LYS A 103 11.45 19.80 -11.50
CA LYS A 103 10.18 20.09 -10.81
C LYS A 103 9.99 19.20 -9.58
N LYS A 104 9.29 19.73 -8.57
CA LYS A 104 8.91 18.96 -7.37
C LYS A 104 7.70 18.08 -7.67
N HIS A 105 7.78 16.81 -7.32
CA HIS A 105 6.72 15.82 -7.46
C HIS A 105 6.58 15.04 -6.15
N ASN A 106 5.35 14.72 -5.76
CA ASN A 106 5.13 13.66 -4.79
C ASN A 106 5.18 12.31 -5.53
N VAL A 107 5.95 11.38 -4.98
CA VAL A 107 6.05 9.99 -5.44
C VAL A 107 5.53 9.11 -4.32
N LEU A 108 4.67 8.17 -4.64
CA LEU A 108 4.25 7.15 -3.68
C LEU A 108 5.23 5.98 -3.79
N LEU A 109 6.06 5.81 -2.76
CA LEU A 109 6.86 4.61 -2.59
C LEU A 109 5.94 3.45 -2.26
N TYR A 110 6.20 2.31 -2.89
CA TYR A 110 5.76 1.00 -2.47
C TYR A 110 6.99 0.18 -2.09
N SER A 111 6.89 -0.51 -0.97
CA SER A 111 7.87 -1.46 -0.48
C SER A 111 7.14 -2.63 0.14
N SER A 112 7.70 -3.82 -0.01
CA SER A 112 7.32 -5.02 0.71
C SER A 112 8.61 -5.76 1.10
N ARG A 113 8.44 -6.93 1.72
CA ARG A 113 9.55 -7.86 1.99
C ARG A 113 10.28 -8.30 0.72
N TYR A 114 9.58 -8.37 -0.43
CA TYR A 114 10.09 -9.01 -1.64
C TYR A 114 10.41 -8.02 -2.76
N ASP A 115 9.69 -6.91 -2.80
CA ASP A 115 9.71 -6.00 -3.92
C ASP A 115 9.52 -4.54 -3.48
N GLY A 116 9.66 -3.64 -4.45
CA GLY A 116 9.51 -2.22 -4.20
C GLY A 116 9.56 -1.43 -5.48
N GLY A 117 8.90 -0.28 -5.48
CA GLY A 117 8.86 0.61 -6.63
C GLY A 117 8.05 1.86 -6.39
N ASN A 118 7.79 2.57 -7.48
CA ASN A 118 7.28 3.93 -7.42
C ASN A 118 5.96 4.05 -8.17
N TYR A 119 5.02 4.76 -7.55
CA TYR A 119 3.83 5.24 -8.23
C TYR A 119 3.85 6.78 -8.33
N TYR A 120 3.25 7.27 -9.41
CA TYR A 120 3.22 8.68 -9.77
C TYR A 120 1.78 9.14 -10.00
N ARG A 121 1.50 10.43 -9.77
CA ARG A 121 0.15 11.00 -9.99
C ARG A 121 -0.29 11.01 -11.45
N SER A 122 0.65 11.06 -12.38
CA SER A 122 0.36 11.09 -13.82
C SER A 122 0.80 9.78 -14.47
N LYS A 123 -0.09 9.18 -15.27
CA LYS A 123 0.22 8.01 -16.10
C LYS A 123 1.38 8.27 -17.08
N LYS A 124 1.47 9.46 -17.68
CA LYS A 124 2.57 9.84 -18.60
C LYS A 124 3.93 9.80 -17.89
N LEU A 125 4.03 10.51 -16.77
CA LEU A 125 5.21 10.49 -15.90
C LEU A 125 5.57 9.06 -15.43
N ALA A 126 4.58 8.25 -15.04
CA ALA A 126 4.84 6.87 -14.62
C ALA A 126 5.49 6.03 -15.74
N LYS A 127 5.05 6.19 -16.99
CA LYS A 127 5.68 5.54 -18.15
C LYS A 127 7.11 6.03 -18.36
N GLN A 128 7.34 7.34 -18.25
CA GLN A 128 8.67 7.93 -18.41
C GLN A 128 9.65 7.42 -17.33
N MET A 129 9.17 7.25 -16.11
CA MET A 129 9.97 6.84 -14.96
C MET A 129 9.96 5.32 -14.72
N LYS A 130 9.58 4.53 -15.74
CA LYS A 130 9.50 3.07 -15.66
C LYS A 130 10.80 2.48 -15.11
N ASN A 131 10.69 1.68 -14.06
CA ASN A 131 11.78 0.98 -13.37
C ASN A 131 12.85 1.90 -12.75
N TYR A 132 12.62 3.22 -12.73
CA TYR A 132 13.58 4.15 -12.15
C TYR A 132 13.66 3.99 -10.63
N LYS A 133 14.87 3.96 -10.08
CA LYS A 133 15.11 3.91 -8.62
C LYS A 133 15.81 5.17 -8.14
N PHE A 134 15.24 5.80 -7.12
CA PHE A 134 15.88 6.94 -6.46
C PHE A 134 17.01 6.43 -5.56
N LYS A 135 18.26 6.87 -5.81
CA LYS A 135 19.46 6.38 -5.12
C LYS A 135 19.43 6.46 -3.59
N LYS A 136 18.67 7.41 -3.02
CA LYS A 136 18.57 7.66 -1.57
C LYS A 136 17.30 7.06 -0.94
N VAL A 137 16.64 6.15 -1.63
CA VAL A 137 15.41 5.51 -1.16
C VAL A 137 15.70 4.03 -0.91
N ASP A 138 15.43 3.58 0.31
CA ASP A 138 15.37 2.16 0.62
C ASP A 138 14.02 1.60 0.13
N TYR A 139 14.10 0.59 -0.73
CA TYR A 139 12.94 -0.09 -1.34
C TYR A 139 12.66 -1.45 -0.69
N HIS A 140 13.56 -1.94 0.17
CA HIS A 140 13.46 -3.26 0.80
C HIS A 140 13.53 -3.09 2.32
N LEU A 141 12.36 -3.15 2.96
CA LEU A 141 12.24 -2.93 4.40
C LEU A 141 12.34 -4.25 5.16
#